data_AF-A0A7S3WTS1-F1
#
_entry.id   AF-A0A7S3WTS1-F1
#
_cell.length_a   1.000
_cell.length_b   1.000
_cell.length_c   1.000
_cell.angle_alpha   90.00
_cell.angle_beta   90.00
_cell.angle_gamma   90.00
#
_symmetry.space_group_name_H-M   'P 1'
#
loop_
_entity.id
_entity.type
_entity.pdbx_description
1 polymer ?
#
loop_
_entity_poly.entity_id
_entity_poly.type
_entity_poly.pdbx_seq_one_letter_code
_entity_poly.pdbx_strand_id
1 'polypeptide(L)'
;RLSASSVAERVAVERGSRLGSVVGYKVRFEEEASEETLLLFCTVGILLKAMQSNPTLDGATHIIVDEVHERDLHTDFLLSLLRVAARERPDLRIILMSATVDPTAFREYFPGAQEVTIPGRTNYPIE
;
A
#
# COMPACT_ATOMS: atom_id res chain seq x y z
N ARG A 1 -1.59 10.21 -7.77
CA ARG A 1 -0.32 10.40 -8.54
C ARG A 1 0.63 11.32 -7.79
N LEU A 2 0.26 12.59 -7.52
CA LEU A 2 1.08 13.52 -6.73
C LEU A 2 1.37 13.01 -5.30
N SER A 3 0.44 12.23 -4.73
CA SER A 3 0.59 11.68 -3.38
C SER A 3 1.79 10.72 -3.25
N ALA A 4 1.98 9.74 -4.14
CA ALA A 4 3.00 8.70 -3.93
C ALA A 4 4.44 9.24 -3.97
N SER A 5 4.78 10.12 -4.93
CA SER A 5 6.12 10.72 -5.01
C SER A 5 6.38 11.70 -3.86
N SER A 6 5.40 12.56 -3.54
CA SER A 6 5.53 13.51 -2.42
C SER A 6 5.64 12.81 -1.06
N VAL A 7 4.88 11.74 -0.84
CA VAL A 7 4.98 10.94 0.40
C VAL A 7 6.32 10.22 0.45
N ALA A 8 6.79 9.63 -0.65
CA ALA A 8 8.10 8.99 -0.69
C ALA A 8 9.23 9.97 -0.38
N GLU A 9 9.21 11.17 -0.98
CA GLU A 9 10.16 12.23 -0.70
C GLU A 9 10.14 12.63 0.78
N ARG A 10 8.93 12.85 1.33
CA ARG A 10 8.75 13.18 2.73
C ARG A 10 9.31 12.11 3.67
N VAL A 11 9.01 10.84 3.39
CA VAL A 11 9.50 9.70 4.18
C VAL A 11 11.01 9.55 4.04
N ALA A 12 11.58 9.77 2.85
CA ALA A 12 13.03 9.76 2.66
C ALA A 12 13.72 10.79 3.54
N VAL A 13 13.19 12.02 3.60
CA VAL A 13 13.65 13.10 4.49
C VAL A 13 13.54 12.69 5.96
N GLU A 14 12.39 12.17 6.40
CA GLU A 14 12.18 11.75 7.78
C GLU A 14 13.10 10.60 8.22
N ARG A 15 13.52 9.74 7.28
CA ARG A 15 14.50 8.69 7.53
C ARG A 15 15.95 9.13 7.37
N GLY A 16 16.22 10.39 7.02
CA GLY A 16 17.57 10.88 6.75
C GLY A 16 18.25 10.18 5.58
N SER A 17 17.46 9.71 4.60
CA SER A 17 17.94 8.99 3.41
C SER A 17 17.71 9.80 2.14
N ARG A 18 18.55 9.58 1.13
CA ARG A 18 18.32 10.12 -0.21
C ARG A 18 17.16 9.39 -0.88
N LEU A 19 16.25 10.12 -1.54
CA LEU A 19 15.23 9.51 -2.38
C LEU A 19 15.89 8.66 -3.49
N GLY A 20 15.31 7.49 -3.75
CA GLY A 20 15.85 6.51 -4.69
C GLY A 20 16.90 5.56 -4.10
N SER A 21 17.39 5.79 -2.88
CA SER A 21 18.16 4.76 -2.15
C SER A 21 17.20 3.83 -1.41
N VAL A 22 17.20 3.82 -0.08
CA VAL A 22 16.41 2.92 0.76
C VAL A 22 14.91 3.22 0.77
N VAL A 23 14.51 4.44 0.34
CA VAL A 23 13.11 4.84 0.08
C VAL A 23 13.03 5.28 -1.38
N GLY A 24 12.05 4.80 -2.12
CA GLY A 24 11.84 5.18 -3.51
C GLY A 24 10.37 5.21 -3.89
N TYR A 25 10.09 5.66 -5.11
CA TYR A 25 8.75 5.58 -5.67
C TYR A 25 8.75 5.15 -7.13
N LYS A 26 7.59 4.63 -7.56
CA LYS A 26 7.33 4.30 -8.96
C LYS A 26 5.89 4.65 -9.31
N VAL A 27 5.74 5.59 -10.24
CA VAL A 27 4.45 6.00 -10.79
C VAL A 27 4.50 5.90 -12.31
N ARG A 28 3.40 6.23 -12.98
CA ARG A 28 3.36 6.18 -14.44
C ARG A 28 4.33 7.22 -15.01
N PHE A 29 5.28 6.76 -15.82
CA PHE A 29 6.31 7.55 -16.53
C PHE A 29 7.43 8.13 -15.66
N GLU A 30 7.43 7.87 -14.35
CA GLU A 30 8.39 8.46 -13.43
C GLU A 30 8.74 7.44 -12.35
N GLU A 31 10.04 7.29 -12.10
CA GLU A 31 10.59 6.30 -11.18
C GLU A 31 11.86 6.86 -10.56
N GLU A 32 11.94 6.78 -9.23
CA GLU A 32 13.14 7.08 -8.46
C GLU A 32 13.31 5.99 -7.40
N ALA A 33 13.97 4.92 -7.82
CA ALA A 33 14.23 3.72 -7.03
C ALA A 33 15.52 3.06 -7.54
N SER A 34 16.12 2.19 -6.73
CA SER A 34 17.32 1.42 -7.06
C SER A 34 17.23 0.01 -6.46
N GLU A 35 18.25 -0.81 -6.70
CA GLU A 35 18.36 -2.12 -6.06
C GLU A 35 18.47 -2.04 -4.53
N GLU A 36 18.85 -0.87 -3.99
CA GLU A 36 18.90 -0.62 -2.54
C GLU A 36 17.53 -0.24 -1.95
N THR A 37 16.49 -0.04 -2.78
CA THR A 37 15.16 0.37 -2.33
C THR A 37 14.46 -0.73 -1.54
N LEU A 38 14.21 -0.45 -0.27
CA LEU A 38 13.50 -1.36 0.65
C LEU A 38 12.05 -0.94 0.89
N LEU A 39 11.75 0.34 0.73
CA LEU A 39 10.40 0.90 0.84
C LEU A 39 10.04 1.59 -0.48
N LEU A 40 9.13 0.98 -1.24
CA LEU A 40 8.67 1.49 -2.53
C LEU A 40 7.24 2.02 -2.43
N PHE A 41 7.06 3.31 -2.64
CA PHE A 41 5.74 3.91 -2.83
C PHE A 41 5.34 3.78 -4.30
N CYS A 42 4.17 3.23 -4.58
CA CYS A 42 3.72 3.15 -5.96
C CYS A 42 2.21 3.31 -6.09
N THR A 43 1.76 3.73 -7.27
CA THR A 43 0.33 3.69 -7.58
C THR A 43 -0.15 2.26 -7.77
N VAL A 44 -1.43 2.01 -7.46
CA VAL A 44 -2.11 0.71 -7.68
C VAL A 44 -1.82 0.12 -9.07
N GLY A 45 -1.91 0.94 -10.13
CA GLY A 45 -1.65 0.48 -11.50
C GLY A 45 -0.21 0.00 -11.75
N ILE A 46 0.79 0.54 -11.05
CA ILE A 46 2.17 0.06 -11.13
C ILE A 46 2.30 -1.29 -10.45
N LEU A 47 1.70 -1.47 -9.26
CA LEU A 47 1.70 -2.75 -8.56
C LEU A 47 0.97 -3.83 -9.36
N LEU A 48 -0.22 -3.52 -9.90
CA LEU A 48 -0.97 -4.42 -10.79
C LEU A 48 -0.14 -4.84 -12.01
N LYS A 49 0.64 -3.92 -12.59
CA LYS A 49 1.54 -4.25 -13.71
C LYS A 49 2.68 -5.17 -13.26
N ALA A 50 3.28 -4.92 -12.09
CA ALA A 50 4.34 -5.76 -11.54
C ALA A 50 3.85 -7.19 -11.25
N MET A 51 2.62 -7.34 -10.77
CA MET A 51 1.99 -8.64 -10.51
C MET A 51 1.76 -9.48 -11.78
N GLN A 52 1.76 -8.88 -12.97
CA GLN A 52 1.64 -9.66 -14.21
C GLN A 52 2.87 -10.54 -14.46
N SER A 53 4.06 -10.07 -14.08
CA SER A 53 5.32 -10.81 -14.21
C SER A 53 5.76 -11.48 -12.91
N ASN A 54 5.29 -10.98 -11.76
CA ASN A 54 5.61 -11.51 -10.43
C ASN A 54 4.30 -11.65 -9.61
N PRO A 55 3.45 -12.66 -9.90
CA PRO A 55 2.13 -12.80 -9.28
C PRO A 55 2.17 -13.03 -7.77
N THR A 56 3.23 -13.67 -7.28
CA THR A 56 3.48 -14.00 -5.87
C THR A 56 4.15 -12.85 -5.09
N LEU A 57 4.51 -11.76 -5.79
CA LEU A 57 5.21 -10.61 -5.24
C LEU A 57 6.50 -11.00 -4.52
N ASP A 58 7.26 -11.90 -5.14
CA ASP A 58 8.57 -12.34 -4.63
C ASP A 58 9.50 -11.14 -4.41
N GLY A 59 10.18 -11.12 -3.27
CA GLY A 59 11.01 -10.00 -2.81
C GLY A 59 10.28 -9.00 -1.91
N ALA A 60 8.95 -9.02 -1.87
CA ALA A 60 8.18 -8.23 -0.90
C ALA A 60 7.77 -9.09 0.31
N THR A 61 8.04 -8.59 1.50
CA THR A 61 7.55 -9.18 2.75
C THR A 61 6.20 -8.61 3.18
N HIS A 62 5.95 -7.34 2.83
CA HIS A 62 4.75 -6.60 3.21
C HIS A 62 4.21 -5.81 2.02
N ILE A 63 2.89 -5.77 1.90
CA ILE A 63 2.16 -4.90 1.00
C ILE A 63 1.21 -4.05 1.82
N ILE A 64 1.30 -2.73 1.67
CA ILE A 64 0.41 -1.77 2.32
C ILE A 64 -0.44 -1.14 1.23
N VAL A 65 -1.76 -1.29 1.34
CA VAL A 65 -2.72 -0.65 0.45
C VAL A 65 -3.38 0.48 1.22
N ASP A 66 -3.06 1.71 0.81
CA ASP A 66 -3.59 2.93 1.42
C ASP A 66 -4.88 3.38 0.74
N GLU A 67 -5.70 4.12 1.49
CA GLU A 67 -6.98 4.68 1.07
C GLU A 67 -7.93 3.66 0.41
N VAL A 68 -8.04 2.45 0.98
CA VAL A 68 -8.95 1.42 0.46
C VAL A 68 -10.44 1.84 0.50
N HIS A 69 -10.73 2.94 1.18
CA HIS A 69 -12.06 3.51 1.32
C HIS A 69 -12.57 4.20 0.03
N GLU A 70 -11.70 4.58 -0.90
CA GLU A 70 -12.11 5.23 -2.16
C GLU A 70 -12.82 4.27 -3.13
N ARG A 71 -12.77 2.95 -2.86
CA ARG A 71 -13.44 1.87 -3.63
C ARG A 71 -13.35 2.01 -5.16
N ASP A 72 -12.17 2.37 -5.66
CA ASP A 72 -11.90 2.36 -7.11
C ASP A 72 -11.75 0.92 -7.63
N LEU A 73 -12.16 0.71 -8.89
CA LEU A 73 -12.11 -0.60 -9.57
C LEU A 73 -10.71 -1.22 -9.52
N HIS A 74 -9.65 -0.42 -9.68
CA HIS A 74 -8.29 -0.96 -9.66
C HIS A 74 -7.89 -1.46 -8.26
N THR A 75 -8.33 -0.78 -7.21
CA THR A 75 -8.07 -1.19 -5.83
C THR A 75 -8.80 -2.50 -5.52
N ASP A 76 -10.08 -2.62 -5.88
CA ASP A 76 -10.84 -3.86 -5.69
C ASP A 76 -10.22 -5.05 -6.47
N PHE A 77 -9.75 -4.79 -7.69
CA PHE A 77 -9.03 -5.80 -8.48
C PHE A 77 -7.69 -6.18 -7.85
N LEU A 78 -6.93 -5.20 -7.34
CA LEU A 78 -5.69 -5.44 -6.60
C LEU A 78 -5.94 -6.32 -5.37
N LEU A 79 -6.96 -6.00 -4.56
CA LEU A 79 -7.30 -6.79 -3.37
C LEU A 79 -7.65 -8.24 -3.72
N SER A 80 -8.30 -8.45 -4.87
CA SER A 80 -8.59 -9.79 -5.36
C SER A 80 -7.33 -10.58 -5.71
N LEU A 81 -6.36 -9.95 -6.38
CA LEU A 81 -5.07 -10.59 -6.68
C LEU A 81 -4.22 -10.80 -5.42
N LEU A 82 -4.19 -9.84 -4.49
CA LEU A 82 -3.47 -9.96 -3.24
C LEU A 82 -4.01 -11.10 -2.36
N ARG A 83 -5.33 -11.33 -2.38
CA ARG A 83 -5.92 -12.49 -1.70
C ARG A 83 -5.45 -13.82 -2.29
N VAL A 84 -5.27 -13.90 -3.61
CA VAL A 84 -4.69 -15.09 -4.25
C VAL A 84 -3.22 -15.23 -3.88
N ALA A 85 -2.43 -14.16 -4.00
CA ALA A 85 -1.02 -14.15 -3.65
C ALA A 85 -0.77 -14.57 -2.19
N ALA A 86 -1.57 -14.09 -1.24
CA ALA A 86 -1.46 -14.45 0.18
C ALA A 86 -1.78 -15.92 0.48
N ARG A 87 -2.59 -16.58 -0.36
CA ARG A 87 -2.84 -18.03 -0.22
C ARG A 87 -1.64 -18.85 -0.67
N GLU A 88 -0.91 -18.37 -1.68
CA GLU A 88 0.31 -19.01 -2.18
C GLU A 88 1.55 -18.67 -1.34
N ARG A 89 1.59 -17.47 -0.77
CA ARG A 89 2.65 -16.97 0.13
C ARG A 89 2.10 -16.66 1.52
N PRO A 90 1.97 -17.65 2.43
CA PRO A 90 1.50 -17.44 3.80
C PRO A 90 2.39 -16.50 4.63
N ASP A 91 3.63 -16.26 4.19
CA ASP A 91 4.57 -15.33 4.79
C ASP A 91 4.37 -13.88 4.33
N LEU A 92 3.65 -13.64 3.24
CA LEU A 92 3.31 -12.31 2.74
C LEU A 92 2.30 -11.63 3.69
N ARG A 93 2.67 -10.46 4.21
CA ARG A 93 1.79 -9.67 5.07
C ARG A 93 1.10 -8.58 4.26
N ILE A 94 -0.22 -8.47 4.40
CA ILE A 94 -1.01 -7.42 3.75
C ILE A 94 -1.62 -6.53 4.82
N ILE A 95 -1.46 -5.21 4.66
CA ILE A 95 -2.01 -4.18 5.53
C ILE A 95 -2.95 -3.31 4.69
N LEU A 96 -4.18 -3.15 5.14
CA LEU A 96 -5.19 -2.30 4.50
C LEU A 96 -5.39 -1.06 5.38
N MET A 97 -5.17 0.13 4.82
CA MET A 97 -5.37 1.40 5.53
C MET A 97 -6.60 2.12 4.97
N SER A 98 -7.46 2.56 5.89
CA SER A 98 -8.72 3.24 5.60
C SER A 98 -8.91 4.40 6.57
N ALA A 99 -9.39 5.54 6.07
CA ALA A 99 -9.81 6.66 6.89
C ALA A 99 -11.22 6.50 7.48
N THR A 100 -12.02 5.56 6.95
CA THR A 100 -13.43 5.36 7.36
C THR A 100 -13.61 4.17 8.29
N VAL A 101 -14.67 4.24 9.10
CA VAL A 101 -14.89 3.43 10.30
C VAL A 101 -15.51 2.05 10.02
N ASP A 102 -15.94 1.73 8.79
CA ASP A 102 -16.56 0.41 8.52
C ASP A 102 -15.58 -0.60 7.90
N PRO A 103 -14.90 -1.44 8.72
CA PRO A 103 -14.01 -2.49 8.25
C PRO A 103 -14.75 -3.78 7.87
N THR A 104 -16.09 -3.85 8.02
CA THR A 104 -16.85 -5.11 7.97
C THR A 104 -16.62 -5.84 6.66
N ALA A 105 -16.74 -5.13 5.53
CA ALA A 105 -16.54 -5.71 4.21
C ALA A 105 -15.12 -6.29 4.02
N PHE A 106 -14.09 -5.63 4.57
CA PHE A 106 -12.71 -6.12 4.49
C PHE A 106 -12.48 -7.34 5.37
N ARG A 107 -13.12 -7.42 6.54
CA ARG A 107 -13.03 -8.58 7.45
C ARG A 107 -13.73 -9.81 6.88
N GLU A 108 -14.86 -9.62 6.21
CA GLU A 108 -15.55 -10.69 5.50
C GLU A 108 -14.72 -11.20 4.31
N TYR A 109 -14.08 -10.28 3.59
CA TYR A 109 -13.27 -10.62 2.43
C TYR A 109 -11.93 -11.28 2.80
N PHE A 110 -11.27 -10.81 3.86
CA PHE A 110 -10.05 -11.35 4.45
C PHE A 110 -10.34 -11.97 5.82
N PRO A 111 -10.89 -13.20 5.86
CA PRO A 111 -11.26 -13.84 7.11
C PRO A 111 -10.04 -14.02 8.01
N GLY A 112 -10.16 -13.60 9.27
CA GLY A 112 -9.08 -13.64 10.25
C GLY A 112 -8.16 -12.41 10.26
N ALA A 113 -8.45 -11.39 9.45
CA ALA A 113 -7.73 -10.11 9.52
C ALA A 113 -7.91 -9.46 10.90
N GLN A 114 -6.80 -8.99 11.47
CA GLN A 114 -6.80 -8.21 12.70
C GLN A 114 -7.12 -6.75 12.40
N GLU A 115 -7.99 -6.17 13.21
CA GLU A 115 -8.37 -4.77 13.09
C GLU A 115 -7.59 -3.93 14.12
N VAL A 116 -7.01 -2.83 13.66
CA VAL A 116 -6.34 -1.84 14.51
C VAL A 116 -6.94 -0.48 14.22
N THR A 117 -7.64 0.08 15.20
CA THR A 117 -8.26 1.40 15.09
C THR A 117 -7.37 2.44 15.76
N ILE A 118 -6.98 3.49 15.03
CA ILE A 118 -6.28 4.63 15.60
C ILE A 118 -7.33 5.68 15.97
N PRO A 119 -7.48 6.07 17.25
CA PRO A 119 -8.45 7.08 17.64
C PRO A 119 -8.11 8.42 17.00
N GLY A 120 -9.10 9.04 16.36
CA GLY A 120 -8.97 10.38 15.79
C GLY A 120 -8.64 11.41 16.87
N ARG A 121 -7.85 12.44 16.51
CA ARG A 121 -7.51 13.58 17.39
C ARG A 121 -8.28 14.85 17.02
N THR A 122 -9.48 14.74 16.48
CA THR A 122 -10.35 15.90 16.21
C THR A 122 -10.93 16.40 17.53
N ASN A 123 -10.14 17.18 18.27
CA ASN A 123 -10.53 17.82 19.53
C ASN A 123 -11.48 19.02 19.34
N TYR A 124 -12.02 19.24 18.13
CA TYR A 124 -12.94 20.33 17.85
C TYR A 124 -14.04 19.85 16.89
N PRO A 125 -15.33 19.87 17.30
CA PRO A 125 -16.41 19.69 16.35
C PRO A 125 -16.35 20.83 15.32
N ILE A 126 -16.45 20.47 14.05
CA ILE A 126 -16.61 21.43 12.97
C ILE A 126 -18.13 21.58 12.78
N GLU A 127 -18.67 22.77 13.10
CA GLU A 127 -20.05 23.17 12.77
C GLU A 127 -20.19 23.54 11.30
#